data_AF-A0A3P1Y010-F1
#
_entry.id   AF-A0A3P1Y010-F1
#
_cell.length_a   1.000
_cell.length_b   1.000
_cell.length_c   1.000
_cell.angle_alpha   90.00
_cell.angle_beta   90.00
_cell.angle_gamma   90.00
#
_symmetry.space_group_name_H-M   'P 1'
#
loop_
_entity.id
_entity.type
_entity.pdbx_description
1 polymer ?
#
loop_
_entity_poly.entity_id
_entity_poly.type
_entity_poly.pdbx_seq_one_letter_code
_entity_poly.pdbx_strand_id
1 'polypeptide(L)'
;MKKLPYSYSSLREGQRGISLVEIMVSMAIGLVIITLVSLIYFEGVRTLAFRQGQSENLGNSRYTLETLGLEFAKAGYRRDPTQFMRDAFPAEVALNECEFTAGQSIYVNSAGALCIRYQPRDDRETDCAGRSGGISGRGPYKQANNPKEGA
;
A
#
# COMPACT_ATOMS: atom_id res chain seq x y z
N MET A 1 -32.05 0.37 86.08
CA MET A 1 -31.65 0.13 84.68
C MET A 1 -32.74 -0.68 83.99
N LYS A 2 -33.56 -0.05 83.15
CA LYS A 2 -34.70 -0.68 82.44
C LYS A 2 -34.16 -1.30 81.14
N LYS A 3 -34.25 -2.61 80.98
CA LYS A 3 -33.93 -3.29 79.70
C LYS A 3 -35.15 -3.19 78.78
N LEU A 4 -34.98 -2.56 77.61
CA LEU A 4 -35.97 -2.58 76.53
C LEU A 4 -35.79 -3.86 75.71
N PRO A 5 -36.85 -4.63 75.44
CA PRO A 5 -36.76 -5.78 74.54
C PRO A 5 -36.74 -5.32 73.08
N TYR A 6 -35.69 -5.67 72.33
CA TYR A 6 -35.70 -5.59 70.87
C TYR A 6 -36.62 -6.68 70.33
N SER A 7 -37.78 -6.27 69.81
CA SER A 7 -38.67 -7.14 69.06
C SER A 7 -38.09 -7.30 67.65
N TYR A 8 -37.49 -8.45 67.37
CA TYR A 8 -37.16 -8.86 66.00
C TYR A 8 -38.43 -9.44 65.37
N SER A 9 -39.10 -8.64 64.56
CA SER A 9 -40.10 -9.10 63.61
C SER A 9 -39.39 -9.89 62.51
N SER A 10 -39.39 -11.22 62.61
CA SER A 10 -38.96 -12.07 61.51
C SER A 10 -40.02 -12.01 60.41
N LEU A 11 -39.76 -11.22 59.38
CA LEU A 11 -40.44 -11.37 58.10
C LEU A 11 -40.04 -12.76 57.58
N ARG A 12 -40.93 -13.73 57.76
CA ARG A 12 -40.86 -14.97 57.00
C ARG A 12 -41.20 -14.62 55.55
N GLU A 13 -40.21 -14.24 54.75
CA GLU A 13 -40.33 -14.36 53.31
C GLU A 13 -40.62 -15.84 53.01
N GLY A 14 -41.84 -16.14 52.57
CA GLY A 14 -42.18 -17.47 52.08
C GLY A 14 -41.25 -17.81 50.94
N GLN A 15 -40.48 -18.89 51.08
CA GLN A 15 -39.67 -19.43 49.99
C GLN A 15 -40.60 -19.82 48.85
N ARG A 16 -40.68 -18.95 47.83
CA ARG A 16 -41.31 -19.28 46.56
C ARG A 16 -40.33 -20.19 45.82
N GLY A 17 -40.70 -21.47 45.70
CA GLY A 17 -39.94 -22.43 44.92
C GLY A 17 -39.86 -21.98 43.46
N ILE A 18 -38.68 -22.11 42.87
CA ILE A 18 -38.43 -21.75 41.48
C ILE A 18 -39.06 -22.83 40.59
N SER A 19 -39.82 -22.44 39.58
CA SER A 19 -40.40 -23.39 38.63
C SER A 19 -39.35 -23.89 37.63
N LEU A 20 -39.42 -25.17 37.24
CA LEU A 20 -38.56 -25.73 36.18
C LEU A 20 -38.71 -24.94 34.86
N VAL A 21 -39.92 -24.44 34.58
CA VAL A 21 -40.21 -23.63 33.40
C VAL A 21 -39.50 -22.27 33.47
N GLU A 22 -39.41 -21.64 34.64
CA GLU A 22 -38.67 -20.36 34.80
C GLU A 22 -37.18 -20.55 34.53
N ILE A 23 -36.60 -21.68 34.97
CA ILE A 23 -35.20 -22.00 34.68
C ILE A 23 -34.98 -22.24 33.19
N MET A 24 -35.88 -22.96 32.52
CA MET A 24 -35.78 -23.18 31.07
C MET A 24 -35.87 -21.87 30.29
N VAL A 25 -36.81 -20.99 30.65
CA VAL A 25 -36.99 -19.69 29.98
C VAL A 25 -35.77 -18.79 30.23
N SER A 26 -35.29 -18.68 31.47
CA SER A 26 -34.09 -17.88 31.78
C SER A 26 -32.84 -18.39 31.06
N MET A 27 -32.65 -19.71 30.98
CA MET A 27 -31.56 -20.31 30.22
C MET A 27 -31.68 -20.03 28.72
N ALA A 28 -32.89 -20.15 28.15
CA ALA A 28 -33.13 -19.86 26.75
C ALA A 28 -32.81 -18.38 26.43
N ILE A 29 -33.25 -17.45 27.27
CA ILE A 29 -32.95 -16.02 27.12
C ILE A 29 -31.44 -15.77 27.22
N GLY A 30 -30.75 -16.39 28.18
CA GLY A 30 -29.30 -16.26 28.33
C GLY A 30 -28.53 -16.72 27.10
N LEU A 31 -28.90 -17.87 26.52
CA LEU A 31 -28.28 -18.39 25.30
C LEU A 31 -28.51 -17.46 24.10
N VAL A 32 -29.71 -16.90 23.96
CA VAL A 32 -30.02 -15.92 22.90
C VAL A 32 -29.14 -14.69 23.04
N ILE A 33 -29.01 -14.14 24.25
CA ILE A 33 -28.19 -12.93 24.49
C ILE A 33 -26.71 -13.19 24.16
N ILE A 34 -26.14 -14.30 24.64
CA ILE A 34 -24.74 -14.63 24.37
C ILE A 34 -24.50 -14.80 22.87
N THR A 35 -25.45 -15.43 22.17
CA THR A 35 -25.37 -15.61 20.71
C THR A 35 -25.38 -14.26 19.99
N LEU A 36 -26.28 -13.35 20.36
CA LEU A 36 -26.38 -12.02 19.74
C LEU A 36 -25.09 -11.21 19.93
N VAL A 37 -24.55 -11.17 21.15
CA VAL A 37 -23.30 -10.44 21.42
C VAL A 37 -22.13 -11.04 20.64
N SER A 38 -22.06 -12.38 20.58
CA SER A 38 -21.01 -13.07 19.83
C SER A 38 -21.06 -12.75 18.33
N LEU A 39 -22.26 -12.71 17.74
CA LEU A 39 -22.44 -12.35 16.33
C LEU A 39 -21.96 -10.93 16.04
N ILE A 40 -22.33 -9.96 16.89
CA ILE A 40 -21.87 -8.57 16.75
C ILE A 40 -20.34 -8.50 16.83
N TYR A 41 -19.75 -9.21 17.77
CA TYR A 41 -18.29 -9.26 17.92
C TYR A 41 -17.60 -9.83 16.68
N PHE A 42 -18.04 -10.99 16.19
CA PHE A 42 -17.46 -11.61 15.00
C PHE A 42 -17.60 -10.74 13.75
N GLU A 43 -18.75 -10.08 13.59
CA GLU A 43 -18.97 -9.18 12.46
C GLU A 43 -18.07 -7.93 12.54
N GLY A 44 -17.84 -7.41 13.75
CA GLY A 44 -16.90 -6.32 13.99
C GLY A 44 -15.46 -6.70 13.61
N VAL A 45 -14.99 -7.87 14.04
CA VAL A 45 -13.64 -8.36 13.70
C VAL A 45 -13.48 -8.53 12.18
N ARG A 46 -14.48 -9.10 11.50
CA ARG A 46 -14.48 -9.26 10.03
C ARG A 46 -14.44 -7.91 9.32
N THR A 47 -15.25 -6.96 9.78
CA THR A 47 -15.30 -5.61 9.21
C THR A 47 -13.98 -4.88 9.38
N LEU A 48 -13.33 -5.00 10.54
CA LEU A 48 -12.01 -4.41 10.78
C LEU A 48 -10.95 -5.01 9.87
N ALA A 49 -10.91 -6.34 9.74
CA ALA A 49 -9.96 -7.01 8.85
C ALA A 49 -10.17 -6.59 7.38
N PHE A 50 -11.42 -6.50 6.93
CA PHE A 50 -11.75 -6.02 5.58
C PHE A 50 -11.28 -4.57 5.37
N ARG A 51 -11.55 -3.68 6.33
CA ARG A 51 -11.11 -2.27 6.26
C ARG A 51 -9.59 -2.16 6.23
N GLN A 52 -8.89 -2.97 7.00
CA GLN A 52 -7.43 -3.02 7.00
C GLN A 52 -6.89 -3.46 5.63
N GLY A 53 -7.42 -4.55 5.07
CA GLY A 53 -7.02 -5.02 3.74
C GLY A 53 -7.30 -3.99 2.64
N GLN A 54 -8.42 -3.27 2.72
CA GLN A 54 -8.73 -2.18 1.79
C GLN A 54 -7.77 -0.99 1.97
N SER A 55 -7.38 -0.66 3.20
CA SER A 55 -6.40 0.40 3.48
C SER A 55 -5.02 0.03 2.94
N GLU A 56 -4.60 -1.22 3.10
CA GLU A 56 -3.34 -1.74 2.55
C GLU A 56 -3.35 -1.73 1.02
N ASN A 57 -4.44 -2.18 0.39
CA ASN A 57 -4.60 -2.12 -1.06
C ASN A 57 -4.51 -0.69 -1.60
N LEU A 58 -5.13 0.27 -0.92
CA LEU A 58 -5.06 1.68 -1.30
C LEU A 58 -3.64 2.24 -1.12
N GLY A 59 -2.96 1.89 -0.02
CA GLY A 59 -1.57 2.27 0.24
C GLY A 59 -0.63 1.74 -0.84
N ASN A 60 -0.73 0.45 -1.15
CA ASN A 60 0.05 -0.21 -2.18
C ASN A 60 -0.21 0.40 -3.55
N SER A 61 -1.48 0.65 -3.90
CA SER A 61 -1.84 1.30 -5.17
C SER A 61 -1.19 2.67 -5.29
N ARG A 62 -1.29 3.52 -4.26
CA ARG A 62 -0.67 4.85 -4.25
C ARG A 62 0.85 4.77 -4.43
N TYR A 63 1.50 3.88 -3.70
CA TYR A 63 2.94 3.66 -3.82
C TYR A 63 3.35 3.20 -5.22
N THR A 64 2.60 2.27 -5.82
CA THR A 64 2.87 1.80 -7.19
C THR A 64 2.70 2.93 -8.21
N LEU A 65 1.62 3.73 -8.10
CA LEU A 65 1.42 4.87 -9.00
C LEU A 65 2.50 5.95 -8.85
N GLU A 66 2.92 6.25 -7.63
CA GLU A 66 4.01 7.20 -7.38
C GLU A 66 5.34 6.69 -7.95
N THR A 67 5.68 5.43 -7.68
CA THR A 67 6.89 4.80 -8.21
C THR A 67 6.89 4.80 -9.74
N LEU A 68 5.76 4.41 -10.35
CA LEU A 68 5.62 4.43 -11.80
C LEU A 68 5.69 5.86 -12.36
N GLY A 69 5.14 6.85 -11.64
CA GLY A 69 5.24 8.27 -11.98
C GLY A 69 6.67 8.79 -11.98
N LEU A 70 7.49 8.38 -11.02
CA LEU A 70 8.92 8.71 -10.98
C LEU A 70 9.68 8.13 -12.17
N GLU A 71 9.37 6.89 -12.56
CA GLU A 71 9.98 6.25 -13.73
C GLU A 71 9.51 6.90 -15.05
N PHE A 72 8.23 7.27 -15.15
CA PHE A 72 7.72 8.05 -16.27
C PHE A 72 8.38 9.43 -16.38
N ALA A 73 8.63 10.10 -15.26
CA ALA A 73 9.29 11.41 -15.26
C ALA A 73 10.72 11.34 -15.80
N LYS A 74 11.37 10.18 -15.71
CA LYS A 74 12.72 9.95 -16.28
C LYS A 74 12.68 9.55 -17.74
N ALA A 75 11.53 9.15 -18.30
CA ALA A 75 11.45 8.63 -19.66
C ALA A 75 12.07 9.60 -20.68
N GLY A 76 13.06 9.13 -21.44
CA GLY A 76 13.77 9.95 -22.42
C GLY A 76 14.73 10.99 -21.84
N TYR A 77 15.04 10.92 -20.54
CA TYR A 77 16.08 11.75 -19.94
C TYR A 77 17.43 11.47 -20.61
N ARG A 78 18.08 12.55 -21.08
CA ARG A 78 19.38 12.54 -21.74
C ARG A 78 20.39 13.23 -20.83
N ARG A 79 21.57 12.62 -20.70
CA ARG A 79 22.66 13.18 -19.90
C ARG A 79 23.33 14.36 -20.61
N ASP A 80 23.47 14.27 -21.92
CA ASP A 80 23.89 15.39 -22.78
C ASP A 80 22.66 16.03 -23.44
N PRO A 81 22.26 17.24 -23.03
CA PRO A 81 21.11 17.91 -23.63
C PRO A 81 21.36 18.36 -25.08
N THR A 82 22.62 18.48 -25.52
CA THR A 82 23.00 18.90 -26.87
C THR A 82 22.99 17.77 -27.89
N GLN A 83 23.04 16.51 -27.43
CA GLN A 83 22.97 15.34 -28.31
C GLN A 83 21.54 15.16 -28.85
N PHE A 84 21.38 14.92 -30.15
CA PHE A 84 20.05 14.66 -30.72
C PHE A 84 19.43 13.39 -30.14
N MET A 85 18.10 13.38 -30.01
CA MET A 85 17.33 12.26 -29.42
C MET A 85 17.63 10.92 -30.10
N ARG A 86 17.80 10.91 -31.42
CA ARG A 86 18.11 9.71 -32.22
C ARG A 86 19.49 9.12 -31.93
N ASP A 87 20.44 9.97 -31.55
CA ASP A 87 21.83 9.58 -31.27
C ASP A 87 21.99 9.19 -29.80
N ALA A 88 21.27 9.88 -28.92
CA ALA A 88 21.22 9.57 -27.49
C ALA A 88 20.50 8.23 -27.21
N PHE A 89 19.53 7.90 -28.06
CA PHE A 89 18.72 6.70 -27.98
C PHE A 89 18.66 6.00 -29.35
N PRO A 90 19.71 5.26 -29.73
CA PRO A 90 19.75 4.54 -31.00
C PRO A 90 18.64 3.49 -31.09
N ALA A 91 18.39 2.99 -32.31
CA ALA A 91 17.52 1.84 -32.48
C ALA A 91 18.18 0.61 -31.84
N GLU A 92 17.46 -0.09 -30.97
CA GLU A 92 17.95 -1.30 -30.31
C GLU A 92 16.96 -2.44 -30.51
N VAL A 93 17.49 -3.58 -30.94
CA VAL A 93 16.74 -4.82 -31.12
C VAL A 93 16.69 -5.54 -29.77
N ALA A 94 15.48 -5.95 -29.39
CA ALA A 94 15.04 -6.34 -28.05
C ALA A 94 16.11 -6.99 -27.13
N LEU A 95 16.52 -6.26 -26.08
CA LEU A 95 17.24 -6.84 -24.95
C LEU A 95 16.29 -7.48 -23.92
N ASN A 96 15.06 -6.98 -23.79
CA ASN A 96 14.02 -7.49 -22.86
C ASN A 96 12.62 -7.15 -23.41
N GLU A 97 12.08 -7.91 -24.38
CA GLU A 97 10.71 -7.77 -24.97
C GLU A 97 10.32 -6.36 -25.49
N CYS A 98 11.25 -5.42 -25.44
CA CYS A 98 11.12 -4.03 -25.81
C CYS A 98 12.14 -3.71 -26.92
N GLU A 99 11.65 -3.60 -28.14
CA GLU A 99 12.37 -3.08 -29.30
C GLU A 99 12.12 -1.57 -29.44
N PHE A 100 13.17 -0.76 -29.45
CA PHE A 100 12.99 0.69 -29.55
C PHE A 100 13.44 1.20 -30.92
N THR A 101 12.60 2.02 -31.55
CA THR A 101 12.99 2.81 -32.72
C THR A 101 13.94 3.93 -32.30
N ALA A 102 14.81 4.40 -33.21
CA ALA A 102 15.71 5.52 -32.93
C ALA A 102 14.93 6.75 -32.42
N GLY A 103 15.34 7.27 -31.27
CA GLY A 103 14.71 8.41 -30.60
C GLY A 103 13.42 8.11 -29.83
N GLN A 104 12.89 6.89 -29.88
CA GLN A 104 11.72 6.48 -29.11
C GLN A 104 12.13 6.19 -27.65
N SER A 105 11.55 6.85 -26.66
CA SER A 105 11.90 6.64 -25.25
C SER A 105 10.83 5.90 -24.45
N ILE A 106 9.61 5.85 -24.97
CA ILE A 106 8.44 5.25 -24.31
C ILE A 106 7.47 4.70 -25.36
N TYR A 107 6.95 3.49 -25.12
CA TYR A 107 5.81 2.95 -25.84
C TYR A 107 5.21 1.75 -25.10
N VAL A 108 4.02 1.32 -25.52
CA VAL A 108 3.40 0.08 -25.05
C VAL A 108 3.50 -0.95 -26.18
N ASN A 109 4.04 -2.12 -25.89
CA ASN A 109 4.18 -3.18 -26.88
C ASN A 109 2.82 -3.86 -27.17
N SER A 110 2.77 -4.73 -28.17
CA SER A 110 1.54 -5.46 -28.55
C SER A 110 1.01 -6.40 -27.45
N ALA A 111 1.86 -6.80 -26.51
CA ALA A 111 1.49 -7.61 -25.35
C ALA A 111 0.96 -6.77 -24.17
N GLY A 112 0.92 -5.43 -24.30
CA GLY A 112 0.48 -4.52 -23.25
C GLY A 112 1.55 -4.19 -22.20
N ALA A 113 2.81 -4.60 -22.43
CA ALA A 113 3.92 -4.23 -21.57
C ALA A 113 4.39 -2.81 -21.88
N LEU A 114 4.68 -2.06 -20.81
CA LEU A 114 5.18 -0.70 -20.89
C LEU A 114 6.71 -0.70 -21.01
N CYS A 115 7.19 -0.22 -22.15
CA CYS A 115 8.61 -0.08 -22.44
C CYS A 115 9.03 1.37 -22.22
N ILE A 116 9.91 1.60 -21.24
CA ILE A 116 10.50 2.90 -20.95
C ILE A 116 12.01 2.76 -20.98
N ARG A 117 12.70 3.77 -21.52
CA ARG A 117 14.15 3.90 -21.39
C ARG A 117 14.57 5.32 -21.08
N TYR A 118 15.68 5.43 -20.36
CA TYR A 118 16.30 6.69 -19.96
C TYR A 118 17.81 6.47 -19.78
N GLN A 119 18.60 7.53 -19.90
CA GLN A 119 20.01 7.45 -19.56
C GLN A 119 20.19 7.63 -18.04
N PRO A 120 21.07 6.85 -17.38
CA PRO A 120 21.34 7.03 -15.96
C PRO A 120 21.97 8.40 -15.69
N ARG A 121 21.57 9.03 -14.59
CA ARG A 121 22.14 10.29 -14.10
C ARG A 121 23.59 10.12 -13.67
N ASP A 122 23.85 9.06 -12.92
CA ASP A 122 25.16 8.71 -12.35
C ASP A 122 25.35 7.19 -12.25
N ASP A 123 26.56 6.78 -11.90
CA ASP A 123 26.97 5.37 -11.80
C ASP A 123 26.28 4.60 -10.66
N ARG A 124 25.62 5.32 -9.74
CA ARG A 124 24.85 4.75 -8.63
C ARG A 124 23.36 4.62 -8.94
N GLU A 125 22.88 5.23 -10.01
CA GLU A 125 21.50 5.04 -10.44
C GLU A 125 21.31 3.62 -10.96
N THR A 126 20.37 2.91 -10.33
CA THR A 126 19.94 1.57 -10.70
C THR A 126 18.60 1.61 -11.40
N ASP A 127 18.39 0.71 -12.35
CA ASP A 127 17.07 0.46 -12.94
C ASP A 127 16.15 -0.29 -11.95
N CYS A 128 14.89 -0.49 -12.35
CA CYS A 128 13.91 -1.26 -11.58
C CYS A 128 14.31 -2.73 -11.34
N ALA A 129 15.30 -3.25 -12.09
CA ALA A 129 15.88 -4.58 -11.90
C ALA A 129 17.12 -4.58 -11.00
N GLY A 130 17.48 -3.42 -10.41
CA GLY A 130 18.64 -3.26 -9.54
C GLY A 130 19.98 -3.25 -10.28
N ARG A 131 19.98 -3.11 -11.61
CA ARG A 131 21.21 -3.04 -12.42
C ARG A 131 21.64 -1.58 -12.51
N SER A 132 22.92 -1.32 -12.25
CA SER A 132 23.47 0.03 -12.42
C SER A 132 23.58 0.40 -13.90
N GLY A 133 23.42 1.68 -14.20
CA GLY A 133 23.43 2.20 -15.57
C GLY A 133 24.77 2.09 -16.33
N GLY A 134 25.80 1.44 -15.78
CA GLY A 134 27.02 1.09 -16.51
C GLY A 134 27.86 2.27 -17.01
N ILE A 135 27.74 3.45 -16.39
CA ILE A 135 28.42 4.68 -16.79
C ILE A 135 29.67 5.00 -15.96
N SER A 136 30.27 3.99 -15.32
CA SER A 136 31.48 4.11 -14.50
C SER A 136 32.58 4.87 -15.26
N GLY A 137 33.00 6.01 -14.73
CA GLY A 137 34.04 6.87 -15.33
C GLY A 137 33.54 7.99 -16.24
N ARG A 138 32.24 8.10 -16.54
CA ARG A 138 31.65 9.27 -17.21
C ARG A 138 31.24 10.33 -16.17
N GLY A 139 31.96 11.45 -16.13
CA GLY A 139 31.65 12.58 -15.26
C GLY A 139 30.31 13.27 -15.61
N PRO A 140 29.88 14.24 -14.78
CA PRO A 140 28.72 15.09 -15.10
C PRO A 140 28.89 15.73 -16.47
N TYR A 141 27.78 15.98 -17.17
CA TYR A 141 27.83 16.74 -18.41
C TYR A 141 28.53 18.08 -18.18
N LYS A 142 29.57 18.33 -18.96
CA LYS A 142 30.23 19.63 -19.05
C LYS A 142 29.88 20.18 -20.42
N GLN A 143 29.24 21.35 -20.46
CA GLN A 143 29.05 22.07 -21.71
C GLN A 143 30.43 22.25 -22.36
N ALA A 144 30.51 22.04 -23.68
CA ALA A 144 31.72 22.40 -24.41
C ALA A 144 31.99 23.88 -24.16
N ASN A 145 33.21 24.23 -23.75
CA ASN A 145 33.62 25.63 -23.65
C ASN A 145 33.42 26.27 -25.02
N ASN A 146 32.40 27.11 -25.18
CA ASN A 146 32.18 27.87 -26.40
C ASN A 146 33.41 28.77 -26.65
N PRO A 147 34.17 28.61 -27.75
CA PRO A 147 35.34 29.46 -27.99
C PRO A 147 35.00 30.89 -28.43
N LYS A 148 33.79 31.40 -28.18
CA LYS A 148 33.35 32.69 -28.73
C LYS A 148 32.46 33.49 -27.78
N GLU A 149 33.06 34.03 -26.72
CA GLU A 149 32.63 35.31 -26.15
C GLU A 149 33.89 36.05 -25.68
N GLY A 150 34.39 36.96 -26.52
CA GLY A 150 35.59 37.75 -26.24
C GLY A 150 36.16 38.38 -27.50
N ALA A 151 35.56 39.52 -27.86
CA ALA A 151 35.97 40.60 -28.77
C ALA A 151 37.32 40.48 -29.51
#